data_AF-A0A1F9JWJ9-F1
#
_entry.id   AF-A0A1F9JWJ9-F1
#
_cell.length_a   1.000
_cell.length_b   1.000
_cell.length_c   1.000
_cell.angle_alpha   90.00
_cell.angle_beta   90.00
_cell.angle_gamma   90.00
#
_symmetry.space_group_name_H-M   'P 1'
#
loop_
_entity.id
_entity.type
_entity.pdbx_description
1 polymer ?
#
loop_
_entity_poly.entity_id
_entity_poly.type
_entity_poly.pdbx_seq_one_letter_code
_entity_poly.pdbx_strand_id
1 'polypeptide(L)'
;MKDIHFDFDKYDLRADARDVLKANAAWLKANGSARVEIEGHCDERGTNEYNLALGAKRAQAAKDYLASLGISQARLSTISYGEELPVCKEQNEGCWQKNRRARSVVVSARPAS
;
A
#
# COMPACT_ATOMS: atom_id res chain seq x y z
N MET A 1 -5.28 -7.96 3.97
CA MET A 1 -6.34 -6.93 4.01
C MET A 1 -6.71 -6.59 2.58
N LYS A 2 -7.57 -5.58 2.32
CA LYS A 2 -7.86 -5.17 0.93
C LYS A 2 -6.81 -4.17 0.45
N ASP A 3 -6.36 -4.34 -0.78
CA ASP A 3 -5.43 -3.44 -1.46
C ASP A 3 -6.15 -2.20 -1.96
N ILE A 4 -5.41 -1.10 -2.09
CA ILE A 4 -5.88 0.13 -2.72
C ILE A 4 -5.09 0.43 -3.98
N HIS A 5 -5.67 1.22 -4.87
CA HIS A 5 -5.08 1.51 -6.17
C HIS A 5 -4.90 3.02 -6.38
N PHE A 6 -3.98 3.37 -7.26
CA PHE A 6 -3.61 4.74 -7.60
C PHE A 6 -3.73 4.98 -9.09
N ASP A 7 -3.97 6.23 -9.46
CA ASP A 7 -3.92 6.64 -10.87
C ASP A 7 -2.46 6.70 -11.36
N PHE A 8 -2.31 6.74 -12.68
CA PHE A 8 -0.99 6.79 -13.31
C PHE A 8 -0.18 7.97 -12.78
N ASP A 9 1.06 7.70 -12.39
CA ASP A 9 2.01 8.68 -11.86
C ASP A 9 1.54 9.45 -10.60
N LYS A 10 0.57 8.90 -9.87
CA LYS A 10 0.03 9.51 -8.65
C LYS A 10 0.26 8.65 -7.41
N TYR A 11 0.31 9.34 -6.28
CA TYR A 11 0.27 8.79 -4.93
C TYR A 11 -0.87 9.39 -4.08
N ASP A 12 -1.69 10.27 -4.66
CA ASP A 12 -2.88 10.80 -4.00
C ASP A 12 -3.94 9.71 -3.83
N LEU A 13 -4.58 9.67 -2.66
CA LEU A 13 -5.63 8.71 -2.38
C LEU A 13 -6.94 9.12 -3.04
N ARG A 14 -7.38 8.30 -4.00
CA ARG A 14 -8.73 8.32 -4.59
C ARG A 14 -9.82 8.11 -3.54
N ALA A 15 -11.05 8.46 -3.87
CA ALA A 15 -12.20 8.30 -2.97
C ALA A 15 -12.44 6.83 -2.59
N ASP A 16 -12.39 5.92 -3.56
CA ASP A 16 -12.55 4.48 -3.35
C ASP A 16 -11.42 3.88 -2.49
N ALA A 17 -10.18 4.33 -2.71
CA ALA A 17 -9.04 3.96 -1.87
C ALA A 17 -9.26 4.37 -0.40
N ARG A 18 -9.79 5.57 -0.16
CA ARG A 18 -10.12 6.03 1.20
C ARG A 18 -11.19 5.15 1.85
N ASP A 19 -12.21 4.74 1.12
CA ASP A 19 -13.27 3.86 1.66
C ASP A 19 -12.73 2.47 2.02
N VAL A 20 -11.85 1.91 1.19
CA VAL A 20 -11.13 0.67 1.52
C VAL A 20 -10.26 0.84 2.77
N LEU A 21 -9.53 1.95 2.88
CA LEU A 21 -8.69 2.22 4.06
C LEU A 21 -9.53 2.42 5.34
N LYS A 22 -10.73 2.98 5.26
CA LYS A 22 -11.66 3.04 6.41
C LYS A 22 -12.05 1.65 6.88
N ALA A 23 -12.39 0.74 5.96
CA ALA A 23 -12.70 -0.65 6.30
C ALA A 23 -11.48 -1.38 6.91
N ASN A 24 -10.30 -1.17 6.33
CA ASN A 24 -9.04 -1.67 6.86
C ASN A 24 -8.75 -1.13 8.28
N ALA A 25 -8.99 0.15 8.54
CA ALA A 25 -8.84 0.76 9.86
C ALA A 25 -9.83 0.18 10.87
N ALA A 26 -11.09 -0.04 10.49
CA ALA A 26 -12.08 -0.68 11.35
C ALA A 26 -11.63 -2.08 11.79
N TRP A 27 -11.09 -2.87 10.84
CA TRP A 27 -10.52 -4.18 11.15
C TRP A 27 -9.32 -4.07 12.11
N LEU A 28 -8.41 -3.11 11.89
CA LEU A 28 -7.24 -2.90 12.76
C LEU A 28 -7.60 -2.43 14.17
N LYS A 29 -8.70 -1.69 14.33
CA LYS A 29 -9.26 -1.33 15.64
C LYS A 29 -9.82 -2.54 16.37
N ALA A 30 -10.52 -3.43 15.66
CA ALA A 30 -11.02 -4.69 16.24
C ALA A 30 -9.89 -5.67 16.58
N ASN A 31 -8.74 -5.58 15.90
CA ASN A 31 -7.58 -6.47 16.08
C ASN A 31 -6.39 -5.70 16.64
N GLY A 32 -6.48 -5.25 17.90
CA GLY A 32 -5.53 -4.31 18.51
C GLY A 32 -4.05 -4.74 18.53
N SER A 33 -3.78 -6.05 18.51
CA SER A 33 -2.42 -6.61 18.48
C SER A 33 -1.83 -6.74 17.08
N ALA A 34 -2.64 -6.65 16.02
CA ALA A 34 -2.18 -6.83 14.65
C ALA A 34 -1.24 -5.68 14.23
N ARG A 35 -0.14 -6.03 13.59
CA ARG A 35 0.77 -5.10 12.91
C ARG A 35 0.63 -5.29 11.40
N VAL A 36 0.82 -4.22 10.63
CA VAL A 36 0.66 -4.23 9.18
C VAL A 36 1.90 -3.63 8.52
N GLU A 37 2.39 -4.32 7.51
CA GLU A 37 3.32 -3.78 6.52
C GLU A 37 2.53 -3.35 5.28
N ILE A 38 2.79 -2.13 4.83
CA ILE A 38 2.17 -1.56 3.65
C ILE A 38 3.22 -1.54 2.53
N GLU A 39 2.97 -2.34 1.51
CA GLU A 39 3.86 -2.53 0.36
C GLU A 39 3.41 -1.61 -0.78
N GLY A 40 4.30 -0.74 -1.24
CA GLY A 40 4.03 0.18 -2.36
C GLY A 40 4.51 -0.40 -3.69
N HIS A 41 3.63 -0.36 -4.70
CA HIS A 41 3.88 -0.91 -6.02
C HIS A 41 3.58 0.08 -7.15
N CYS A 42 4.23 -0.14 -8.29
CA CYS A 42 4.08 0.60 -9.55
C CYS A 42 3.82 -0.34 -10.72
N ASP A 43 3.29 0.22 -11.81
CA ASP A 43 3.38 -0.45 -13.11
C ASP A 43 4.80 -0.28 -13.69
N GLU A 44 5.11 -1.01 -14.75
CA GLU A 44 6.46 -1.16 -15.30
C GLU A 44 7.02 0.08 -16.01
N ARG A 45 6.23 1.15 -16.12
CA ARG A 45 6.65 2.35 -16.85
C ARG A 45 7.48 3.25 -15.94
N GLY A 46 8.59 3.76 -16.47
CA GLY A 46 9.56 4.57 -15.72
C GLY A 46 10.83 3.79 -15.38
N THR A 47 11.78 4.42 -14.68
CA THR A 47 12.98 3.73 -14.19
C THR A 47 12.71 3.04 -12.86
N ASN A 48 13.52 2.03 -12.52
CA ASN A 48 13.39 1.31 -11.26
C ASN A 48 13.55 2.26 -10.06
N GLU A 49 14.50 3.20 -10.10
CA GLU A 49 14.70 4.18 -9.02
C GLU A 49 13.49 5.10 -8.86
N TYR A 50 12.91 5.53 -9.98
CA TYR A 50 11.70 6.35 -9.97
C TYR A 50 10.53 5.60 -9.35
N ASN A 51 10.32 4.36 -9.77
CA ASN A 51 9.22 3.53 -9.30
C ASN A 51 9.41 3.09 -7.85
N LEU A 52 10.63 2.85 -7.39
CA LEU A 52 10.92 2.65 -5.97
C LEU A 52 10.54 3.88 -5.14
N ALA A 53 10.86 5.09 -5.60
CA ALA A 53 10.47 6.32 -4.93
C ALA A 53 8.95 6.55 -4.94
N LEU A 54 8.29 6.31 -6.08
CA LEU A 54 6.83 6.44 -6.22
C LEU A 54 6.08 5.42 -5.36
N GLY A 55 6.53 4.16 -5.35
CA GLY A 55 6.00 3.11 -4.49
C GLY A 55 6.13 3.49 -3.00
N ALA A 56 7.26 4.06 -2.59
CA ALA A 56 7.46 4.53 -1.22
C ALA A 56 6.44 5.61 -0.84
N LYS A 57 6.19 6.58 -1.73
CA LYS A 57 5.15 7.61 -1.53
C LYS A 57 3.75 7.02 -1.42
N ARG A 58 3.42 6.02 -2.24
CA ARG A 58 2.11 5.31 -2.19
C ARG A 58 1.90 4.59 -0.87
N ALA A 59 2.90 3.85 -0.41
CA ALA A 59 2.85 3.16 0.88
C ALA A 59 2.71 4.16 2.03
N GLN A 60 3.46 5.26 1.99
CA GLN A 60 3.41 6.33 2.98
C GLN A 60 2.03 7.02 3.02
N ALA A 61 1.44 7.34 1.87
CA ALA A 61 0.11 7.95 1.80
C ALA A 61 -0.97 7.07 2.45
N ALA A 62 -0.93 5.75 2.21
CA ALA A 62 -1.82 4.80 2.86
C ALA A 62 -1.59 4.73 4.38
N LYS A 63 -0.32 4.71 4.82
CA LYS A 63 0.06 4.73 6.24
C LYS A 63 -0.46 5.98 6.95
N ASP A 64 -0.23 7.15 6.38
CA ASP A 64 -0.64 8.44 6.96
C ASP A 64 -2.15 8.54 7.07
N TYR A 65 -2.87 8.06 6.06
CA TYR A 65 -4.33 8.03 6.13
C TYR A 65 -4.84 7.07 7.21
N LEU A 66 -4.28 5.85 7.33
CA LEU A 66 -4.63 4.94 8.43
C LEU A 66 -4.31 5.55 9.80
N ALA A 67 -3.18 6.25 9.93
CA ALA A 67 -2.82 6.96 11.15
C ALA A 67 -3.83 8.07 11.48
N SER A 68 -4.27 8.84 10.48
CA SER A 68 -5.31 9.87 10.64
C SER A 68 -6.67 9.30 11.08
N LEU A 69 -6.94 8.02 10.77
CA LEU A 69 -8.11 7.28 11.24
C LEU A 69 -7.95 6.71 12.66
N GLY A 70 -6.82 6.98 13.34
CA GLY A 70 -6.55 6.59 14.72
C GLY A 70 -5.80 5.27 14.89
N ILE A 71 -5.17 4.73 13.83
CA ILE A 71 -4.28 3.58 13.98
C ILE A 71 -2.91 4.05 14.45
N SER A 72 -2.38 3.47 15.52
CA SER A 72 -1.04 3.79 16.01
C SER A 72 0.02 3.54 14.93
N GLN A 73 0.88 4.53 14.67
CA GLN A 73 1.95 4.43 13.69
C GLN A 73 2.95 3.30 14.01
N ALA A 74 3.12 2.95 15.30
CA ALA A 74 3.97 1.84 15.72
C ALA A 74 3.46 0.47 15.23
N ARG A 75 2.20 0.39 14.77
CA ARG A 75 1.60 -0.80 14.19
C ARG A 75 1.72 -0.84 12.65
N LEU A 76 2.27 0.20 12.04
CA LEU A 76 2.31 0.40 10.59
C LEU A 76 3.75 0.58 10.09
N SER A 77 4.27 -0.39 9.34
CA SER A 77 5.50 -0.26 8.57
C SER A 77 5.19 -0.06 7.09
N THR A 78 6.18 0.41 6.33
CA THR A 78 6.09 0.61 4.88
C THR A 78 7.31 0.03 4.20
N ILE A 79 7.12 -0.56 3.03
CA ILE A 79 8.19 -0.97 2.11
C ILE A 79 7.78 -0.62 0.68
N SER A 80 8.76 -0.33 -0.19
CA SER A 80 8.50 -0.12 -1.61
C SER A 80 9.15 -1.24 -2.40
N TYR A 81 8.37 -1.81 -3.33
CA TYR A 81 8.88 -2.76 -4.32
C TYR A 81 8.94 -2.14 -5.72
N GLY A 82 8.48 -0.89 -5.89
CA GLY A 82 8.28 -0.31 -7.20
C GLY A 82 7.51 -1.27 -8.11
N GLU A 83 8.10 -1.57 -9.24
CA GLU A 83 7.61 -2.41 -10.34
C GLU A 83 8.09 -3.88 -10.26
N GLU A 84 8.94 -4.22 -9.29
CA GLU A 84 9.61 -5.54 -9.19
C GLU A 84 8.65 -6.69 -8.86
N LEU A 85 7.50 -6.40 -8.21
CA LEU A 85 6.49 -7.39 -7.82
C LEU A 85 5.11 -7.13 -8.47
N PRO A 86 4.99 -7.29 -9.80
CA PRO A 86 3.73 -7.08 -10.52
C PRO A 86 2.75 -8.23 -10.26
N VAL A 87 1.46 -7.92 -10.23
CA VAL A 87 0.37 -8.91 -10.13
C VAL A 87 0.03 -9.48 -11.51
N CYS A 88 0.30 -8.73 -12.56
CA CYS A 88 0.06 -9.09 -13.95
C CYS A 88 1.13 -8.40 -14.83
N LYS A 89 1.36 -8.88 -16.05
CA LYS A 89 2.48 -8.41 -16.90
C LYS A 89 2.03 -7.92 -18.28
N GLU A 90 0.73 -7.92 -18.54
CA GLU A 90 0.18 -7.44 -19.79
C GLU A 90 0.35 -5.93 -19.90
N GLN A 91 0.82 -5.47 -21.06
CA GLN A 91 1.06 -4.04 -21.31
C GLN A 91 -0.24 -3.34 -21.73
N ASN A 92 -1.18 -3.26 -20.79
CA ASN A 92 -2.45 -2.56 -20.99
C ASN A 92 -2.94 -1.90 -19.70
N GLU A 93 -3.85 -0.93 -19.85
CA GLU A 93 -4.34 -0.12 -18.73
C GLU A 93 -5.00 -0.96 -17.62
N GLY A 94 -5.68 -2.04 -17.99
CA GLY A 94 -6.32 -2.94 -17.02
C GLY A 94 -5.31 -3.63 -16.11
N CYS A 95 -4.14 -4.01 -16.64
CA CYS A 95 -3.08 -4.59 -15.84
C CYS A 95 -2.28 -3.53 -15.08
N TRP A 96 -1.91 -2.43 -15.73
CA TRP A 96 -1.20 -1.32 -15.08
C TRP A 96 -1.95 -0.82 -13.85
N GLN A 97 -3.28 -0.67 -13.94
CA GLN A 97 -4.10 -0.24 -12.81
C GLN A 97 -4.01 -1.19 -11.61
N LYS A 98 -3.89 -2.50 -11.83
CA LYS A 98 -3.70 -3.50 -10.75
C LYS A 98 -2.30 -3.42 -10.14
N ASN A 99 -1.30 -3.02 -10.93
CA ASN A 99 0.08 -2.90 -10.46
C ASN A 99 0.33 -1.60 -9.68
N ARG A 100 -0.38 -0.51 -10.01
CA ARG A 100 -0.37 0.75 -9.23
C ARG A 100 -1.16 0.62 -7.93
N ARG A 101 -0.59 -0.03 -6.92
CA ARG A 101 -1.29 -0.34 -5.67
C ARG A 101 -0.47 -0.13 -4.40
N ALA A 102 -1.16 -0.06 -3.27
CA ALA A 102 -0.58 -0.32 -1.96
C ALA A 102 -1.25 -1.55 -1.35
N ARG A 103 -0.44 -2.55 -1.00
CA ARG A 103 -0.89 -3.83 -0.43
C ARG A 103 -0.66 -3.85 1.07
N SER A 104 -1.70 -4.22 1.83
CA SER A 104 -1.64 -4.27 3.30
C SER A 104 -1.54 -5.71 3.81
N VAL A 105 -0.39 -6.05 4.37
CA VAL A 105 -0.04 -7.39 4.87
C VAL A 105 -0.02 -7.38 6.39
N VAL A 106 -0.81 -8.27 7.02
CA VAL A 106 -0.71 -8.46 8.47
C VAL A 106 0.56 -9.25 8.75
N VAL A 107 1.47 -8.67 9.51
CA VAL A 107 2.69 -9.33 9.93
C VAL A 107 2.47 -9.96 11.30
N SER A 108 2.71 -11.26 11.41
CA SER A 108 2.87 -11.90 12.72
C SER A 108 4.11 -11.30 13.39
N ALA A 109 4.05 -11.08 14.70
CA ALA A 109 5.25 -10.69 15.44
C ALA A 109 6.35 -11.72 15.12
N ARG A 110 7.44 -11.29 14.47
CA ARG A 110 8.66 -12.08 14.48
C ARG A 110 9.06 -12.21 15.95
N PRO A 111 9.40 -13.41 16.45
CA PRO A 111 10.08 -13.51 17.73
C PRO A 111 11.27 -12.56 17.67
N ALA A 112 11.41 -11.69 18.66
CA ALA A 112 12.67 -10.97 18.82
C ALA A 112 13.76 -12.06 18.92
N SER A 113 14.75 -12.00 18.02
CA SER A 113 15.98 -12.79 18.16
C SER A 113 16.71 -12.39 19.44
#